data_AF-A0A9E8IHD9-F1
#
_entry.id   AF-A0A9E8IHD9-F1
#
_cell.length_a   1.000
_cell.length_b   1.000
_cell.length_c   1.000
_cell.angle_alpha   90.00
_cell.angle_beta   90.00
_cell.angle_gamma   90.00
#
_symmetry.space_group_name_H-M   'P 1'
#
loop_
_entity.id
_entity.type
_entity.pdbx_description
1 polymer ?
#
loop_
_entity_poly.entity_id
_entity_poly.type
_entity_poly.pdbx_seq_one_letter_code
_entity_poly.pdbx_strand_id
1 'polypeptide(L)' 'MLNSRKEQNLQRHVSFPCGDKDGMPKGSADDSLKESIPSRYRDGRGGIDLERVRLDQHEARRLVIQAMIRRIEKLWRRR' A
#
# COMPACT_ATOMS: atom_id res chain seq x y z
N MET A 1 7.52 0.99 36.81
CA MET A 1 7.74 1.94 35.69
C MET A 1 7.62 1.16 34.39
N LEU A 2 6.56 1.43 33.62
CA LEU A 2 6.20 0.62 32.44
C LEU A 2 6.92 1.18 31.21
N ASN A 3 7.66 0.30 30.53
CA ASN A 3 8.49 0.62 29.39
C ASN A 3 7.63 0.99 28.17
N SER A 4 7.74 2.24 27.73
CA SER A 4 7.09 2.76 26.51
C SER A 4 7.88 2.31 25.27
N ARG A 5 7.43 1.21 24.65
CA ARG A 5 8.06 0.66 23.43
C ARG A 5 7.49 1.38 22.21
N LYS A 6 8.31 2.28 21.67
CA LYS A 6 8.09 3.03 20.43
C LYS A 6 7.60 2.12 19.29
N GLU A 7 6.50 2.54 18.68
CA GLU A 7 5.96 1.97 17.44
C GLU A 7 6.99 2.16 16.32
N GLN A 8 7.64 1.05 15.92
CA GLN A 8 8.56 1.04 14.81
C GLN A 8 7.81 0.67 13.53
N ASN A 9 7.44 1.71 12.79
CA ASN A 9 7.74 1.88 11.37
C ASN A 9 7.64 0.60 10.52
N LEU A 10 6.44 0.29 10.03
CA LEU A 10 6.25 -0.68 8.95
C LEU A 10 6.54 -0.01 7.59
N GLN A 11 7.83 0.13 7.27
CA GLN A 11 8.30 0.16 5.87
C GLN A 11 8.93 -1.20 5.56
N ARG A 12 8.09 -2.18 5.21
CA ARG A 12 8.56 -3.36 4.48
C ARG A 12 8.80 -2.96 3.03
N HIS A 13 9.99 -2.42 2.76
CA HIS A 13 10.52 -2.36 1.40
C HIS A 13 10.78 -3.79 0.95
N VAL A 14 9.99 -4.27 0.00
CA VAL A 14 10.26 -5.52 -0.70
C VAL A 14 11.34 -5.20 -1.72
N SER A 15 12.59 -5.39 -1.34
CA SER A 15 13.73 -5.24 -2.24
C SER A 15 13.76 -6.43 -3.20
N PHE A 16 13.38 -6.22 -4.45
CA PHE A 16 13.71 -7.14 -5.54
C PHE A 16 15.21 -6.99 -5.88
N PRO A 17 16.00 -8.07 -6.00
CA PRO A 17 17.40 -7.95 -6.36
C PRO A 17 17.51 -7.71 -7.87
N CYS A 18 17.85 -6.47 -8.27
CA CYS A 18 18.17 -6.16 -9.66
C CYS A 18 19.70 -6.16 -9.81
N GLY A 19 20.18 -7.00 -10.73
CA GLY A 19 21.58 -7.30 -10.96
C GLY A 19 22.38 -6.13 -11.53
N ASP A 20 23.66 -6.14 -11.19
CA ASP A 20 24.68 -5.17 -11.56
C ASP A 20 24.96 -5.21 -13.08
N LYS A 21 24.81 -4.06 -13.76
CA LYS A 21 25.32 -3.83 -15.12
C LYS A 21 25.80 -2.39 -15.27
N ASP A 22 27.10 -2.29 -15.48
CA ASP A 22 27.90 -1.08 -15.65
C ASP A 22 27.56 -0.28 -16.93
N GLY A 23 27.59 1.05 -16.78
CA GLY A 23 28.05 2.00 -17.82
C GLY A 23 27.19 2.22 -19.06
N MET A 24 26.20 3.12 -18.99
CA MET A 24 25.68 3.89 -20.15
C MET A 24 25.33 5.34 -19.78
N PRO A 25 25.52 6.31 -20.70
CA PRO A 25 25.58 7.73 -20.37
C PRO A 25 24.21 8.36 -20.12
N LYS A 26 24.23 9.42 -19.30
CA LYS A 26 23.12 10.31 -18.90
C LYS A 26 22.22 10.70 -20.08
N GLY A 27 21.10 10.00 -20.21
CA GLY A 27 19.88 10.52 -20.84
C GLY A 27 18.82 10.62 -19.76
N SER A 28 18.49 11.84 -19.35
CA SER A 28 17.45 12.14 -18.37
C SER A 28 16.11 11.55 -18.80
N ALA A 29 15.82 10.35 -18.29
CA ALA A 29 14.48 9.76 -18.26
C ALA A 29 13.91 9.76 -16.82
N ASP A 30 14.54 10.53 -15.93
CA ASP A 30 14.30 10.49 -14.47
C ASP A 30 13.05 11.24 -14.00
N ASP A 31 12.30 11.92 -14.86
CA ASP A 31 11.15 12.75 -14.41
C ASP A 31 9.76 12.19 -14.71
N SER A 32 9.64 11.01 -15.34
CA SER A 32 8.33 10.44 -15.69
C SER A 32 7.88 9.26 -14.81
N LEU A 33 8.55 9.01 -13.69
CA LEU A 33 8.00 8.21 -12.58
C LEU A 33 7.25 9.09 -11.57
N LYS A 34 6.56 10.13 -12.04
CA LYS A 34 5.55 10.78 -11.21
C LYS A 34 4.37 9.83 -11.08
N GLU A 35 4.48 8.87 -10.17
CA GLU A 35 3.33 8.27 -9.50
C GLU A 35 2.57 9.42 -8.85
N SER A 36 1.72 10.03 -9.66
CA SER A 36 0.93 11.16 -9.24
C SER A 36 -0.19 10.61 -8.37
N ILE A 37 -0.46 11.32 -7.26
CA ILE A 37 -1.61 11.04 -6.41
C ILE A 37 -2.85 10.97 -7.32
N PRO A 38 -3.57 9.83 -7.34
CA PRO A 38 -4.78 9.69 -8.13
C PRO A 38 -5.74 10.83 -7.84
N SER A 39 -6.42 11.34 -8.88
CA SER A 39 -7.31 12.51 -8.76
C SER A 39 -8.34 12.37 -7.63
N ARG A 40 -8.84 11.15 -7.39
CA ARG A 40 -9.79 10.83 -6.32
C ARG A 40 -9.25 11.02 -4.89
N TYR A 41 -7.94 11.06 -4.70
CA TYR A 41 -7.28 11.24 -3.41
C TYR A 41 -6.58 12.59 -3.29
N ARG A 42 -6.76 13.52 -4.24
CA ARG A 42 -6.19 14.87 -4.11
C ARG A 42 -7.09 15.73 -3.23
N ASP A 43 -6.50 16.47 -2.29
CA ASP A 43 -7.21 17.35 -1.36
C ASP A 43 -7.47 18.78 -1.90
N GLY A 44 -7.10 19.03 -3.17
CA GLY A 44 -7.21 20.34 -3.82
C GLY A 44 -6.15 21.37 -3.41
N ARG A 45 -5.31 21.09 -2.41
CA ARG A 45 -4.19 21.92 -1.96
C ARG A 45 -2.82 21.41 -2.42
N GLY A 46 -2.82 20.40 -3.29
CA GLY A 46 -1.60 19.72 -3.75
C GLY A 46 -1.17 18.58 -2.83
N GLY A 47 -1.97 18.21 -1.83
CA GLY A 47 -1.77 17.08 -0.93
C GLY A 47 -2.72 15.92 -1.19
N ILE A 48 -2.70 14.96 -0.26
CA ILE A 48 -3.54 13.75 -0.28
C ILE A 48 -4.69 13.91 0.71
N ASP A 49 -5.92 13.63 0.27
CA ASP A 49 -7.09 13.45 1.13
C ASP A 49 -6.97 12.11 1.89
N LEU A 50 -6.40 12.18 3.09
CA LEU A 50 -6.18 11.01 3.93
C LEU A 50 -7.47 10.38 4.44
N GLU A 51 -8.53 11.16 4.63
CA GLU A 51 -9.81 10.63 5.11
C GLU A 51 -10.42 9.70 4.07
N ARG A 52 -10.38 10.11 2.80
CA ARG A 52 -10.84 9.27 1.70
C ARG A 52 -9.97 8.02 1.50
N VAL A 53 -8.65 8.15 1.65
CA VAL A 53 -7.75 6.98 1.59
C VAL A 53 -8.06 5.99 2.72
N ARG A 54 -8.28 6.47 3.95
CA ARG A 54 -8.61 5.61 5.11
C ARG A 54 -9.94 4.90 4.92
N LEU A 55 -10.95 5.60 4.41
CA LEU A 55 -12.26 5.03 4.15
C LEU A 55 -12.18 3.91 3.11
N ASP A 56 -11.54 4.17 1.96
CA ASP A 56 -11.34 3.17 0.91
C ASP A 56 -10.56 1.96 1.41
N GLN A 57 -9.51 2.18 2.21
CA GLN A 57 -8.73 1.08 2.81
C GLN A 57 -9.57 0.25 3.79
N HIS A 58 -10.40 0.91 4.60
CA HIS A 58 -11.28 0.23 5.54
C HIS A 58 -12.33 -0.62 4.81
N GLU A 59 -12.95 -0.07 3.75
CA GLU A 59 -13.87 -0.81 2.90
C GLU A 59 -13.21 -2.01 2.22
N ALA A 60 -12.02 -1.81 1.64
CA ALA A 60 -11.26 -2.89 1.02
C ALA A 60 -10.94 -4.01 2.02
N ARG A 61 -10.50 -3.67 3.25
CA ARG A 61 -10.27 -4.65 4.32
C ARG A 61 -11.55 -5.41 4.68
N ARG A 62 -12.67 -4.71 4.81
CA ARG A 62 -13.96 -5.33 5.12
C ARG A 62 -14.40 -6.31 4.04
N LEU A 63 -14.22 -5.97 2.77
CA LEU A 63 -14.53 -6.86 1.65
C LEU A 63 -13.69 -8.14 1.69
N VAL A 64 -12.39 -8.01 1.95
CA VAL A 64 -11.50 -9.18 2.10
C VAL A 64 -11.94 -10.07 3.25
N ILE A 65 -12.22 -9.50 4.43
CA ILE A 65 -12.67 -10.26 5.60
C ILE A 65 -14.00 -10.97 5.30
N GLN A 66 -14.96 -10.28 4.68
CA GLN A 66 -16.23 -10.90 4.30
C GLN A 66 -16.05 -12.07 3.32
N ALA A 67 -15.16 -11.92 2.34
CA ALA A 67 -14.83 -12.99 1.41
C ALA A 67 -14.19 -14.19 2.13
N MET A 68 -13.31 -13.94 3.10
CA MET A 68 -12.72 -14.98 3.94
C MET A 68 -13.76 -15.73 4.76
N ILE A 69 -14.66 -15.01 5.45
CA ILE A 69 -15.74 -15.61 6.25
C ILE A 69 -16.61 -16.52 5.38
N ARG A 70 -17.08 -16.02 4.24
CA ARG A 70 -17.90 -16.80 3.30
C ARG A 70 -17.18 -18.07 2.82
N ARG A 71 -15.88 -17.97 2.56
CA ARG A 71 -15.07 -19.12 2.14
C ARG A 71 -14.95 -20.15 3.26
N ILE A 72 -14.75 -19.69 4.49
CA ILE A 72 -14.70 -20.55 5.67
C ILE A 72 -16.05 -21.25 5.86
N GLU A 73 -17.17 -20.52 5.90
CA GLU A 73 -18.53 -21.09 6.02
C GLU A 73 -18.82 -22.18 4.98
N LYS A 74 -18.41 -21.96 3.72
CA LYS A 74 -18.55 -22.95 2.65
C LYS A 74 -17.76 -24.23 2.92
N LEU A 75 -16.59 -24.13 3.55
CA LEU A 75 -15.80 -25.30 3.93
C LEU A 75 -16.44 -26.05 5.09
N TRP A 76 -16.99 -25.35 6.09
CA TRP A 76 -17.69 -25.98 7.21
C TRP A 76 -18.95 -26.72 6.77
N ARG A 77 -19.70 -26.18 5.79
CA ARG A 77 -20.92 -26.82 5.25
C ARG A 77 -20.66 -28.10 4.46
N ARG A 78 -19.41 -28.38 4.09
CA ARG A 78 -19.01 -29.59 3.33
C ARG A 78 -18.53 -30.73 4.23
N ARG A 79 -18.41 -30.50 5.52
CA ARG A 79 -18.01 -31.49 6.53
C ARG A 79 -19.24 -31.95 7.30
#